data_AF-W2P4M2-F1
#
_entry.id   AF-W2P4M2-F1
#
_cell.length_a   1.000
_cell.length_b   1.000
_cell.length_c   1.000
_cell.angle_alpha   90.00
_cell.angle_beta   90.00
_cell.angle_gamma   90.00
#
_symmetry.space_group_name_H-M   'P 1'
#
loop_
_entity.id
_entity.type
_entity.pdbx_description
1 polymer ?
#
loop_
_entity_poly.entity_id
_entity_poly.type
_entity_poly.pdbx_seq_one_letter_code
_entity_poly.pdbx_strand_id
1 'polypeptide(L)'
;MRTDVSAAFVKWRPSQTLLACGYIVADLGLPVAMVDKLLSEGKARTYEPVFKTVGGDEDGGLRQQSRVSRRSAAIVNLRNAICDITTCLDPAWNPTVFSFMLLFPGGDEQEPHQDYPNEVIATAAKKKTGRIPASAIFALEEGTILRVFSGCFTTVRIPWDTA
;
A
#
# COMPACT_ATOMS: atom_id res chain seq x y z
N MET A 1 8.30 -30.54 -1.91
CA MET A 1 9.19 -29.46 -2.37
C MET A 1 8.41 -28.15 -2.26
N ARG A 2 8.48 -27.48 -1.10
CA ARG A 2 7.89 -26.15 -0.88
C ARG A 2 9.05 -25.16 -0.95
N THR A 3 9.04 -24.29 -1.95
CA THR A 3 10.02 -23.21 -2.05
C THR A 3 9.58 -22.09 -1.11
N ASP A 4 10.24 -22.00 0.04
CA ASP A 4 10.25 -20.79 0.86
C ASP A 4 10.91 -19.67 0.04
N VAL A 5 10.13 -18.67 -0.34
CA VAL A 5 10.67 -17.39 -0.80
C VAL A 5 10.72 -16.47 0.42
N SER A 6 11.81 -16.58 1.18
CA SER A 6 12.20 -15.53 2.12
C SER A 6 12.49 -14.28 1.30
N ALA A 7 11.68 -13.24 1.44
CA ALA A 7 11.98 -11.94 0.85
C ALA A 7 13.28 -11.43 1.49
N ALA A 8 14.38 -11.46 0.73
CA ALA A 8 15.62 -10.85 1.16
C ALA A 8 15.38 -9.34 1.31
N PHE A 9 15.73 -8.77 2.47
CA PHE A 9 15.75 -7.33 2.68
C PHE A 9 16.80 -6.71 1.74
N VAL A 10 16.37 -6.28 0.56
CA VAL A 10 17.23 -5.57 -0.37
C VAL A 10 17.33 -4.13 0.08
N LYS A 11 18.53 -3.72 0.49
CA LYS A 11 18.86 -2.30 0.70
C LYS A 11 18.62 -1.56 -0.61
N TRP A 12 17.51 -0.84 -0.68
CA TRP A 12 17.02 -0.19 -1.89
C TRP A 12 18.03 0.85 -2.40
N ARG A 13 18.26 0.85 -3.72
CA ARG A 13 19.10 1.84 -4.40
C ARG A 13 18.26 2.69 -5.36
N PRO A 14 18.47 4.01 -5.44
CA PRO A 14 17.48 4.97 -5.96
C PRO A 14 17.42 5.08 -7.50
N SER A 15 17.61 4.00 -8.25
CA SER A 15 17.76 4.12 -9.72
C SER A 15 17.04 3.08 -10.55
N GLN A 16 16.01 2.42 -10.03
CA GLN A 16 15.25 1.44 -10.81
C GLN A 16 13.80 1.86 -10.94
N THR A 17 13.31 1.89 -12.19
CA THR A 17 11.90 1.79 -12.55
C THR A 17 11.22 0.71 -11.70
N LEU A 18 9.91 0.84 -11.43
CA LEU A 18 9.14 -0.21 -10.76
C LEU A 18 9.51 -1.58 -11.37
N LEU A 19 10.03 -2.47 -10.52
CA LEU A 19 10.47 -3.80 -10.92
C LEU A 19 9.33 -4.54 -11.64
N ALA A 20 9.65 -5.50 -12.50
CA ALA A 20 8.64 -6.31 -13.20
C ALA A 20 7.64 -7.02 -12.24
N CYS A 21 8.00 -7.15 -10.95
CA CYS A 21 7.14 -7.67 -9.90
C CYS A 21 6.07 -6.68 -9.41
N GLY A 22 6.16 -5.39 -9.78
CA GLY A 22 5.20 -4.31 -9.53
C GLY A 22 4.94 -3.93 -8.07
N TYR A 23 5.86 -4.28 -7.17
CA TYR A 23 5.91 -3.78 -5.79
C TYR A 23 7.36 -3.57 -5.36
N ILE A 24 7.56 -2.80 -4.29
CA ILE A 24 8.86 -2.60 -3.63
C ILE A 24 8.66 -2.81 -2.13
N VAL A 25 9.58 -3.54 -1.52
CA VAL A 25 9.70 -3.67 -0.06
C VAL A 25 10.90 -2.86 0.38
N ALA A 26 10.71 -1.98 1.36
CA ALA A 26 11.76 -1.11 1.85
C ALA A 26 11.57 -0.80 3.33
N ASP A 27 12.70 -0.58 4.01
CA ASP A 27 12.73 0.06 5.31
C ASP A 27 12.70 1.58 5.14
N LEU A 28 11.71 2.24 5.75
CA LEU A 28 11.57 3.69 5.72
C LEU A 28 12.55 4.41 6.66
N GLY A 29 13.27 3.68 7.53
CA GLY A 29 14.22 4.25 8.47
C GLY A 29 13.58 5.19 9.49
N LEU A 30 12.29 5.01 9.79
CA LEU A 30 11.57 5.86 10.74
C LEU A 30 12.12 5.66 12.16
N PRO A 31 12.36 6.74 12.93
CA PRO A 31 12.73 6.61 14.33
C PRO A 31 11.67 5.83 15.12
N VAL A 32 12.10 4.98 16.05
CA VAL A 32 11.19 4.20 16.93
C VAL A 32 10.14 5.09 17.60
N ALA A 33 10.54 6.24 18.12
CA ALA A 33 9.62 7.21 18.73
C ALA A 33 8.54 7.76 17.77
N MET A 34 8.78 7.70 16.46
CA MET A 34 7.76 8.05 15.45
C MET A 34 6.81 6.88 15.20
N VAL A 35 7.33 5.65 15.15
CA VAL A 35 6.50 4.44 15.07
C VAL A 35 5.58 4.34 16.29
N ASP A 36 6.09 4.62 17.50
CA ASP A 36 5.29 4.66 18.73
C ASP A 36 4.15 5.68 18.69
N LYS A 37 4.40 6.85 18.08
CA LYS A 37 3.37 7.88 17.89
C LYS A 37 2.30 7.42 16.89
N LEU A 38 2.71 6.80 15.78
CA LEU A 38 1.76 6.24 14.81
C LEU A 38 0.93 5.13 15.44
N LEU A 39 1.55 4.23 16.21
CA LEU A 39 0.86 3.15 16.91
C LEU A 39 -0.11 3.68 17.96
N SER A 40 0.31 4.67 18.76
CA SER A 40 -0.54 5.32 19.77
C SER A 40 -1.74 6.02 19.12
N GLU A 41 -1.51 6.71 18.00
CA GLU A 41 -2.58 7.32 17.20
C GLU A 41 -3.52 6.25 16.63
N GLY A 42 -2.99 5.14 16.12
CA GLY A 42 -3.75 3.99 15.65
C GLY A 42 -4.65 3.42 16.75
N LYS A 43 -4.14 3.26 17.98
CA LYS A 43 -4.89 2.72 19.13
C LYS A 43 -5.98 3.67 19.64
N ALA A 44 -5.80 4.99 19.49
CA ALA A 44 -6.75 5.99 19.96
C ALA A 44 -7.90 6.27 18.96
N ARG A 45 -7.88 5.64 17.79
CA ARG A 45 -8.86 5.87 16.72
C ARG A 45 -10.11 5.03 16.90
N THR A 46 -11.23 5.58 16.42
CA THR A 46 -12.45 4.81 16.16
C THR A 46 -12.32 4.13 14.80
N TYR A 47 -12.68 2.85 14.76
CA TYR A 47 -12.62 2.01 13.58
C TYR A 47 -14.02 1.62 13.13
N GLU A 48 -14.18 1.52 11.82
CA GLU A 48 -15.42 1.08 11.18
C GLU A 48 -15.13 -0.16 10.33
N PRO A 49 -16.06 -1.13 10.25
CA PRO A 49 -15.91 -2.28 9.37
C PRO A 49 -15.59 -1.86 7.94
N VAL A 50 -14.65 -2.57 7.31
CA VAL A 50 -14.39 -2.38 5.88
C VAL A 50 -15.47 -3.14 5.11
N PHE A 51 -16.45 -2.41 4.55
CA PHE A 51 -17.47 -2.99 3.68
C PHE A 51 -16.86 -3.42 2.33
N LYS A 52 -17.32 -4.57 1.80
CA LYS A 52 -16.79 -5.38 0.67
C LYS A 52 -16.67 -4.72 -0.70
N THR A 53 -16.06 -3.56 -0.82
CA THR A 53 -15.73 -3.01 -2.14
C THR A 53 -14.49 -3.69 -2.77
N VAL A 54 -13.82 -4.59 -2.04
CA VAL A 54 -12.55 -5.21 -2.43
C VAL A 54 -12.49 -6.74 -2.23
N GLY A 55 -13.62 -7.42 -2.01
CA GLY A 55 -13.74 -8.91 -2.00
C GLY A 55 -14.54 -9.52 -0.84
N GLY A 56 -15.15 -10.70 -1.08
CA GLY A 56 -15.83 -11.58 -0.10
C GLY A 56 -17.37 -11.52 -0.05
N ASP A 57 -18.03 -12.66 0.22
CA ASP A 57 -19.51 -12.79 0.32
C ASP A 57 -20.07 -12.48 1.72
N GLU A 58 -19.25 -12.34 2.77
CA GLU A 58 -19.68 -12.03 4.16
C GLU A 58 -18.96 -10.82 4.80
N ASP A 59 -19.72 -9.98 5.51
CA ASP A 59 -19.22 -8.74 6.14
C ASP A 59 -18.47 -9.10 7.42
N GLY A 60 -17.17 -9.36 7.30
CA GLY A 60 -16.34 -9.68 8.46
C GLY A 60 -16.05 -8.43 9.29
N GLY A 61 -16.76 -8.22 10.41
CA GLY A 61 -16.48 -7.18 11.41
C GLY A 61 -15.07 -7.23 12.03
N LEU A 62 -14.29 -8.25 11.67
CA LEU A 62 -12.89 -8.48 12.05
C LEU A 62 -11.90 -7.59 11.29
N ARG A 63 -12.28 -7.05 10.12
CA ARG A 63 -11.47 -6.09 9.37
C ARG A 63 -12.07 -4.72 9.50
N GLN A 64 -11.29 -3.79 10.06
CA GLN A 64 -11.75 -2.45 10.28
C GLN A 64 -10.73 -1.44 9.78
N GLN A 65 -11.22 -0.27 9.39
CA GLN A 65 -10.40 0.85 8.98
C GLN A 65 -10.78 2.11 9.73
N SER A 66 -9.80 2.99 9.92
CA SER A 66 -10.01 4.35 10.38
C SER A 66 -9.36 5.32 9.40
N ARG A 67 -10.19 6.09 8.68
CA ARG A 67 -9.71 7.08 7.72
C ARG A 67 -9.09 8.28 8.46
N VAL A 68 -7.93 8.72 8.02
CA VAL A 68 -7.29 9.94 8.54
C VAL A 68 -7.94 11.16 7.89
N SER A 69 -8.77 11.88 8.63
CA SER A 69 -9.40 13.14 8.18
C SER A 69 -8.47 14.35 8.37
N ARG A 70 -7.71 14.37 9.47
CA ARG A 70 -6.70 15.40 9.77
C ARG A 70 -5.35 14.73 10.01
N ARG A 71 -4.32 15.15 9.27
CA ARG A 71 -2.96 14.60 9.41
C ARG A 71 -2.30 15.14 10.67
N SER A 72 -1.85 14.24 11.54
CA SER A 72 -0.94 14.56 12.64
C SER A 72 0.49 14.79 12.12
N ALA A 73 1.37 15.29 12.97
CA ALA A 73 2.80 15.39 12.65
C ALA A 73 3.41 14.01 12.32
N ALA A 74 2.95 12.94 12.97
CA ALA A 74 3.43 11.58 12.69
C ALA A 74 3.03 11.12 11.29
N ILE A 75 1.78 11.36 10.87
CA ILE A 75 1.32 11.06 9.50
C ILE A 75 2.05 11.90 8.45
N VAL A 76 2.33 13.18 8.74
CA VAL A 76 3.12 14.04 7.83
C VAL A 76 4.54 13.50 7.66
N ASN A 77 5.18 13.05 8.74
CA ASN A 77 6.52 12.48 8.66
C ASN A 77 6.54 11.14 7.93
N LEU A 78 5.55 10.26 8.18
CA LEU A 78 5.36 9.02 7.43
C LEU A 78 5.21 9.30 5.94
N ARG A 79 4.37 10.28 5.56
CA ARG A 79 4.23 10.72 4.17
C ARG A 79 5.57 11.13 3.57
N ASN A 80 6.35 11.95 4.28
CA ASN A 80 7.62 12.46 3.76
C ASN A 80 8.60 11.31 3.55
N ALA A 81 8.73 10.40 4.52
CA ALA A 81 9.59 9.22 4.37
C ALA A 81 9.18 8.35 3.17
N ILE A 82 7.87 8.11 2.97
CA ILE A 82 7.36 7.41 1.79
C ILE A 82 7.73 8.15 0.50
N CYS A 83 7.54 9.47 0.45
CA CYS A 83 7.94 10.29 -0.71
C CYS A 83 9.44 10.20 -0.98
N ASP A 84 10.30 10.24 0.04
CA ASP A 84 11.75 10.22 -0.12
C ASP A 84 12.21 8.92 -0.81
N ILE A 85 11.64 7.77 -0.45
CA ILE A 85 11.97 6.50 -1.13
C ILE A 85 11.34 6.42 -2.52
N THR A 86 10.14 6.97 -2.70
CA THR A 86 9.42 6.81 -3.99
C THR A 86 9.80 7.87 -5.02
N THR A 87 10.55 8.90 -4.63
CA THR A 87 10.96 10.01 -5.50
C THR A 87 11.73 9.54 -6.75
N CYS A 88 12.53 8.48 -6.64
CA CYS A 88 13.24 7.97 -7.81
C CYS A 88 12.37 7.15 -8.78
N LEU A 89 11.19 6.69 -8.32
CA LEU A 89 10.23 5.93 -9.13
C LEU A 89 9.31 6.87 -9.89
N ASP A 90 8.71 7.81 -9.16
CA ASP A 90 7.91 8.90 -9.70
C ASP A 90 7.98 10.08 -8.73
N PRO A 91 8.76 11.13 -9.03
CA PRO A 91 8.91 12.30 -8.15
C PRO A 91 7.60 13.09 -7.98
N ALA A 92 6.61 12.84 -8.84
CA ALA A 92 5.29 13.45 -8.75
C ALA A 92 4.24 12.52 -8.12
N TRP A 93 4.62 11.32 -7.66
CA TRP A 93 3.74 10.48 -6.84
C TRP A 93 3.68 11.02 -5.41
N ASN A 94 2.46 11.14 -4.89
CA ASN A 94 2.19 11.74 -3.60
C ASN A 94 0.98 11.06 -2.94
N PRO A 95 1.18 10.30 -1.84
CA PRO A 95 0.06 9.70 -1.13
C PRO A 95 -0.79 10.78 -0.45
N THR A 96 -2.08 10.82 -0.80
CA THR A 96 -3.01 11.83 -0.31
C THR A 96 -4.00 11.28 0.72
N VAL A 97 -4.29 9.99 0.66
CA VAL A 97 -5.26 9.29 1.49
C VAL A 97 -4.51 8.35 2.43
N PHE A 98 -4.81 8.42 3.72
CA PHE A 98 -4.22 7.59 4.76
C PHE A 98 -5.34 6.92 5.56
N SER A 99 -5.14 5.64 5.89
CA SER A 99 -6.01 4.89 6.80
C SER A 99 -5.15 4.05 7.72
N PHE A 100 -5.60 3.90 8.96
CA PHE A 100 -5.17 2.82 9.82
C PHE A 100 -6.06 1.61 9.54
N MET A 101 -5.45 0.43 9.46
CA MET A 101 -6.17 -0.83 9.28
C MET A 101 -5.96 -1.69 10.51
N LEU A 102 -7.03 -2.30 10.98
CA LEU A 102 -7.04 -3.20 12.14
C LEU A 102 -7.65 -4.52 11.72
N LEU A 103 -6.94 -5.61 12.00
CA LEU A 103 -7.40 -6.97 11.80
C LEU A 103 -7.48 -7.67 13.15
N PHE A 104 -8.68 -8.10 13.54
CA PHE A 104 -8.88 -8.89 14.75
C PHE A 104 -8.47 -10.37 14.53
N PRO A 105 -7.97 -11.04 15.58
CA PRO A 105 -7.66 -12.46 15.49
C PRO A 105 -8.92 -13.30 15.21
N GLY A 106 -8.73 -14.46 14.58
CA GLY A 106 -9.81 -15.39 14.26
C GLY A 106 -10.56 -15.09 12.96
N GLY A 107 -10.08 -14.12 12.17
CA GLY A 107 -10.57 -13.89 10.82
C GLY A 107 -9.82 -14.73 9.79
N ASP A 108 -10.53 -15.10 8.72
CA ASP A 108 -9.91 -15.73 7.57
C ASP A 108 -8.92 -14.79 6.88
N GLU A 109 -7.99 -15.39 6.13
CA GLU A 109 -7.09 -14.65 5.25
C GLU A 109 -7.90 -13.78 4.27
N GLN A 110 -7.34 -12.63 3.88
CA GLN A 110 -7.99 -11.80 2.88
C GLN A 110 -7.84 -12.45 1.51
N GLU A 111 -8.98 -12.71 0.86
CA GLU A 111 -8.99 -13.18 -0.51
C GLU A 111 -8.12 -12.30 -1.40
N PRO A 112 -7.34 -12.89 -2.33
CA PRO A 112 -6.53 -12.14 -3.27
C PRO A 112 -7.38 -11.13 -4.05
N HIS A 113 -6.97 -9.87 -4.05
CA HIS A 113 -7.68 -8.78 -4.73
C HIS A 113 -6.70 -7.70 -5.20
N GLN A 114 -7.22 -6.76 -5.99
CA GLN A 114 -6.53 -5.53 -6.36
C GLN A 114 -7.07 -4.37 -5.52
N ASP A 115 -6.20 -3.46 -5.09
CA ASP A 115 -6.60 -2.26 -4.35
C ASP A 115 -7.50 -1.33 -5.16
N TYR A 116 -7.30 -1.31 -6.48
CA TYR A 116 -8.00 -0.43 -7.40
C TYR A 116 -8.77 -1.26 -8.42
N PRO A 117 -10.08 -1.00 -8.60
CA PRO A 117 -10.83 -1.65 -9.65
C PRO A 117 -10.40 -1.11 -11.02
N ASN A 118 -10.66 -1.88 -12.08
CA ASN A 118 -10.17 -1.61 -13.43
C ASN A 118 -10.56 -0.21 -13.95
N GLU A 119 -11.75 0.29 -13.59
CA GLU A 119 -12.21 1.62 -13.97
C GLU A 119 -11.39 2.75 -13.36
N VAL A 120 -10.90 2.57 -12.12
CA VAL A 120 -10.01 3.54 -11.46
C VAL A 120 -8.64 3.53 -12.12
N ILE A 121 -8.12 2.33 -12.44
CA ILE A 121 -6.86 2.17 -13.18
C ILE A 121 -6.96 2.84 -14.55
N ALA A 122 -8.01 2.57 -15.31
CA ALA A 122 -8.24 3.14 -16.63
C ALA A 122 -8.39 4.68 -16.57
N THR A 123 -9.09 5.20 -15.55
CA THR A 123 -9.24 6.64 -15.35
C THR A 123 -7.91 7.32 -15.02
N ALA A 124 -7.09 6.70 -14.17
CA ALA A 124 -5.76 7.20 -13.83
C ALA A 124 -4.84 7.22 -15.07
N ALA A 125 -4.85 6.15 -15.86
CA ALA A 125 -4.06 6.03 -17.07
C ALA A 125 -4.42 7.10 -18.13
N LYS A 126 -5.69 7.49 -18.23
CA LYS A 126 -6.14 8.60 -19.10
C LYS A 126 -5.69 9.97 -18.61
N LYS A 127 -5.71 10.20 -17.29
CA LYS A 127 -5.35 11.50 -16.69
C LYS A 127 -3.84 11.76 -16.71
N LYS A 128 -3.04 10.70 -16.58
CA LYS A 128 -1.58 10.76 -16.60
C LYS A 128 -1.05 9.56 -17.38
N THR A 129 -0.87 9.74 -18.68
CA THR A 129 -0.37 8.68 -19.58
C THR A 129 0.89 8.02 -19.01
N GLY A 130 0.89 6.69 -18.95
CA GLY A 130 2.00 5.89 -18.42
C GLY A 130 2.06 5.78 -16.89
N ARG A 131 1.10 6.33 -16.14
CA ARG A 131 1.03 6.19 -14.68
C ARG A 131 -0.17 5.37 -14.26
N ILE A 132 0.04 4.53 -13.26
CA ILE A 132 -1.00 3.73 -12.59
C ILE A 132 -1.15 4.19 -11.14
N PRO A 133 -2.34 4.01 -10.53
CA PRO A 133 -2.49 4.24 -9.09
C PRO A 133 -1.62 3.24 -8.33
N ALA A 134 -1.14 3.65 -7.15
CA ALA A 134 -0.28 2.83 -6.29
C ALA A 134 -0.60 3.10 -4.82
N SER A 135 -0.52 2.04 -4.03
CA SER A 135 -0.69 2.05 -2.58
C SER A 135 0.65 1.88 -1.87
N ALA A 136 0.72 2.33 -0.63
CA ALA A 136 1.81 1.99 0.29
C ALA A 136 1.20 1.42 1.58
N ILE A 137 1.75 0.30 2.04
CA ILE A 137 1.37 -0.34 3.30
C ILE A 137 2.59 -0.27 4.23
N PHE A 138 2.38 0.27 5.42
CA PHE A 138 3.41 0.34 6.46
C PHE A 138 2.96 -0.52 7.64
N ALA A 139 3.75 -1.55 7.97
CA ALA A 139 3.49 -2.42 9.12
C ALA A 139 3.84 -1.67 10.41
N LEU A 140 2.83 -1.44 11.26
CA LEU A 140 3.00 -0.78 12.56
C LEU A 140 3.35 -1.75 13.69
N GLU A 141 2.90 -2.99 13.58
CA GLU A 141 3.12 -4.03 14.58
C GLU A 141 3.98 -5.16 14.02
N GLU A 142 4.88 -5.67 14.86
CA GLU A 142 5.69 -6.84 14.54
C GLU A 142 4.79 -8.07 14.29
N GLY A 143 5.20 -8.93 13.37
CA GLY A 143 4.41 -10.10 12.98
C GLY A 143 3.25 -9.79 12.02
N THR A 144 3.10 -8.54 11.55
CA THR A 144 2.19 -8.24 10.44
C THR A 144 2.66 -8.96 9.17
N ILE A 145 1.79 -9.78 8.59
CA ILE A 145 2.07 -10.53 7.35
C ILE A 145 1.19 -9.99 6.23
N LEU A 146 1.82 -9.64 5.10
CA LEU A 146 1.15 -9.29 3.85
C LEU A 146 1.64 -10.23 2.74
N ARG A 147 0.71 -10.87 2.02
CA ARG A 147 1.04 -11.65 0.83
C ARG A 147 0.78 -10.83 -0.42
N VAL A 148 1.79 -10.75 -1.30
CA VAL A 148 1.71 -10.01 -2.57
C VAL A 148 2.02 -10.97 -3.71
N PHE A 149 1.15 -10.99 -4.73
CA PHE A 149 1.32 -11.81 -5.92
C PHE A 149 1.94 -10.97 -7.05
N SER A 150 3.16 -11.33 -7.46
CA SER A 150 3.88 -10.62 -8.52
C SER A 150 3.32 -10.91 -9.91
N GLY A 151 3.44 -9.95 -10.84
CA GLY A 151 3.13 -10.18 -12.26
C GLY A 151 1.63 -10.17 -12.61
N CYS A 152 0.76 -9.91 -11.64
CA CYS A 152 -0.69 -9.79 -11.83
C CYS A 152 -1.13 -8.37 -12.24
N PHE A 153 -0.28 -7.65 -13.00
CA PHE A 153 -0.60 -6.31 -13.49
C PHE A 153 -1.24 -6.41 -14.87
N THR A 154 -2.43 -5.86 -15.02
CA THR A 154 -3.00 -5.56 -16.34
C THR A 154 -2.15 -4.44 -16.93
N THR A 155 -1.09 -4.78 -17.67
CA THR A 155 -0.41 -3.77 -18.50
C THR A 155 -1.44 -3.27 -19.49
N VAL A 156 -1.96 -2.06 -19.28
CA VAL A 156 -2.63 -1.33 -20.35
C VAL A 156 -1.56 -1.15 -21.41
N ARG A 157 -1.61 -1.95 -22.48
CA ARG A 157 -0.82 -1.70 -23.69
C ARG A 157 -1.25 -0.31 -24.16
N ILE A 158 -0.42 0.69 -23.91
CA ILE A 158 -0.52 1.97 -24.62
C ILE A 158 -0.10 1.62 -26.05
N PRO A 159 -1.00 1.69 -27.04
CA PRO A 159 -0.60 1.49 -28.42
C PRO A 159 0.42 2.59 -28.73
N TRP A 160 1.62 2.20 -29.15
CA TRP A 160 2.63 3.14 -29.64
C TRP A 160 2.33 3.65 -31.06
N ASP A 161 1.18 3.30 -31.63
CA ASP A 161 0.82 3.62 -33.01
C ASP A 161 -0.20 4.76 -33.09
N THR A 162 0.19 5.96 -32.68
CA THR A 162 -0.44 7.21 -33.16
C THR A 162 0.43 8.43 -32.85
N ALA A 163 1.51 8.58 -33.62
CA ALA A 163 2.10 9.87 -33.99
C ALA A 163 2.92 9.68 -35.26
#